data_AF-A0A077MD52-F1
#
_entry.id   AF-A0A077MD52-F1
#
_cell.length_a   1.000
_cell.length_b   1.000
_cell.length_c   1.000
_cell.angle_alpha   90.00
_cell.angle_beta   90.00
_cell.angle_gamma   90.00
#
_symmetry.space_group_name_H-M   'P 1'
#
loop_
_entity.id
_entity.type
_entity.pdbx_description
1 polymer ?
#
loop_
_entity_poly.entity_id
_entity_poly.type
_entity_poly.pdbx_seq_one_letter_code
_entity_poly.pdbx_strand_id
1 'polypeptide(L)'
;MVIGGAAGLLFVLAAALGGIVLTRQHPGGRASDSAALVPSTSAPVSTESSSPTSAAPATSTQTVTVTEPATSEASATTSSETSESPPYEEPLDPDAEALATLQSNRENTLAWLHLDDRWVLQLSSKMDGSVDEMQYAEDGGHVFHYPDILAEHERTKELLDGFGIGSLTLLGSDFGRHSADEGRIWVLLADPGGISSAAEATRRCQDLYPGFSGDLLEDHCVPRRLSPPS
;
A
#
# COMPACT_ATOMS: atom_id res chain seq x y z
N MET A 1 34.42 -34.04 -14.61
CA MET A 1 33.66 -35.18 -14.04
C MET A 1 33.21 -34.69 -12.67
N VAL A 2 31.97 -34.28 -12.42
CA VAL A 2 30.64 -34.69 -12.91
C VAL A 2 29.82 -33.46 -13.34
N ILE A 3 28.98 -33.66 -14.35
CA ILE A 3 28.00 -32.73 -14.92
C ILE A 3 26.63 -33.13 -14.36
N GLY A 4 25.77 -32.16 -14.00
CA GLY A 4 24.33 -32.35 -13.78
C GLY A 4 23.68 -31.02 -13.35
N GLY A 5 22.63 -30.48 -13.93
CA GLY A 5 21.70 -30.96 -14.96
C GLY A 5 20.28 -31.14 -14.40
N ALA A 6 19.45 -30.09 -14.44
CA ALA A 6 17.96 -30.08 -14.50
C ALA A 6 17.52 -28.59 -14.50
N ALA A 7 16.91 -27.98 -15.52
CA ALA A 7 15.75 -28.29 -16.36
C ALA A 7 14.40 -28.22 -15.62
N GLY A 8 13.60 -27.18 -15.95
CA GLY A 8 12.18 -27.04 -15.64
C GLY A 8 11.85 -25.67 -15.03
N LEU A 9 10.87 -24.88 -15.48
CA LEU A 9 9.91 -25.03 -16.56
C LEU A 9 9.37 -23.62 -16.85
N LEU A 10 9.39 -23.18 -18.11
CA LEU A 10 8.74 -21.96 -18.59
C LEU A 10 7.22 -22.20 -18.66
N PHE A 11 6.41 -21.37 -17.99
CA PHE A 11 5.01 -21.20 -18.33
C PHE A 11 4.79 -19.83 -18.95
N VAL A 12 4.81 -19.81 -20.29
CA VAL A 12 4.25 -18.75 -21.11
C VAL A 12 2.78 -19.09 -21.32
N LEU A 13 1.88 -18.27 -20.79
CA LEU A 13 0.46 -18.33 -21.15
C LEU A 13 0.11 -17.06 -21.92
N ALA A 14 0.34 -17.14 -23.23
CA ALA A 14 -0.20 -16.23 -24.22
C ALA A 14 -1.63 -16.67 -24.54
N ALA A 15 -2.63 -15.87 -24.12
CA ALA A 15 -3.98 -15.97 -24.65
C ALA A 15 -4.18 -14.90 -25.72
N ALA A 16 -3.81 -15.26 -26.95
CA ALA A 16 -4.23 -14.54 -28.14
C ALA A 16 -5.69 -14.90 -28.45
N LEU A 17 -6.61 -13.96 -28.27
CA LEU A 17 -7.92 -14.01 -28.91
C LEU A 17 -8.00 -12.87 -29.93
N GLY A 18 -7.82 -13.27 -31.19
CA GLY A 18 -8.14 -12.46 -32.34
C GLY A 18 -9.64 -12.20 -32.42
N GLY A 19 -9.99 -10.93 -32.58
CA GLY A 19 -11.33 -10.47 -32.94
C GLY A 19 -11.24 -9.67 -34.24
N ILE A 20 -11.99 -10.13 -35.23
CA ILE A 20 -12.04 -9.71 -36.62
C ILE A 20 -12.34 -8.21 -36.80
N VAL A 21 -11.65 -7.62 -37.78
CA VAL A 21 -11.91 -6.30 -38.36
C VAL A 21 -13.31 -6.22 -38.96
N LEU A 22 -14.11 -5.26 -38.52
CA LEU A 22 -15.18 -4.66 -39.33
C LEU A 22 -14.99 -3.15 -39.35
N THR A 23 -14.33 -2.67 -40.40
CA THR A 23 -14.31 -1.26 -40.79
C THR A 23 -15.69 -0.87 -41.32
N ARG A 24 -16.45 -0.09 -40.55
CA ARG A 24 -17.56 0.72 -41.10
C ARG A 24 -17.16 2.19 -41.05
N GLN A 25 -16.72 2.69 -42.20
CA GLN A 25 -16.74 4.11 -42.51
C GLN A 25 -18.20 4.58 -42.52
N HIS A 26 -18.51 5.69 -41.85
CA HIS A 26 -19.62 6.58 -42.20
C HIS A 26 -19.19 8.03 -41.99
N PRO A 27 -19.40 8.92 -42.97
CA PRO A 27 -19.08 10.33 -42.88
C PRO A 27 -20.25 11.13 -42.30
N GLY A 28 -19.92 12.15 -41.49
CA GLY A 28 -20.65 13.42 -41.38
C GLY A 28 -22.06 13.41 -40.75
N GLY A 29 -22.31 14.39 -39.87
CA GLY A 29 -23.68 14.85 -39.63
C GLY A 29 -24.01 15.24 -38.20
N ARG A 30 -23.79 16.51 -37.89
CA ARG A 30 -24.55 17.37 -36.96
C ARG A 30 -25.99 16.90 -36.71
N ALA A 31 -26.43 16.86 -35.44
CA ALA A 31 -27.49 17.72 -34.89
C ALA A 31 -28.00 17.23 -33.52
N SER A 32 -28.52 18.21 -32.79
CA SER A 32 -29.07 18.29 -31.45
C SER A 32 -30.12 17.26 -31.01
N ASP A 33 -30.25 17.23 -29.69
CA ASP A 33 -31.50 17.29 -28.90
C ASP A 33 -32.18 16.01 -28.37
N SER A 34 -32.34 16.06 -27.05
CA SER A 34 -33.51 15.65 -26.25
C SER A 34 -33.83 14.16 -25.99
N ALA A 35 -33.64 13.83 -24.71
CA ALA A 35 -34.61 13.23 -23.77
C ALA A 35 -35.19 11.81 -23.99
N ALA A 36 -34.92 10.99 -22.96
CA ALA A 36 -35.79 10.01 -22.29
C ALA A 36 -36.26 8.76 -23.07
N LEU A 37 -35.94 7.58 -22.52
CA LEU A 37 -36.88 6.58 -21.98
C LEU A 37 -36.13 5.25 -21.69
N VAL A 38 -36.26 4.78 -20.45
CA VAL A 38 -35.93 3.41 -20.00
C VAL A 38 -36.78 2.35 -20.73
N PRO A 39 -36.27 1.11 -20.86
CA PRO A 39 -36.93 0.04 -20.10
C PRO A 39 -35.99 -1.00 -19.48
N SER A 40 -36.43 -1.54 -18.34
CA SER A 40 -35.94 -2.74 -17.64
C SER A 40 -36.03 -3.99 -18.51
N THR A 41 -35.11 -4.96 -18.35
CA THR A 41 -35.35 -6.40 -18.61
C THR A 41 -34.32 -7.28 -17.89
N SER A 42 -34.80 -7.95 -16.84
CA SER A 42 -34.62 -9.37 -16.45
C SER A 42 -33.25 -9.99 -16.11
N ALA A 43 -33.17 -10.47 -14.86
CA ALA A 43 -32.32 -11.56 -14.38
C ALA A 43 -32.87 -12.97 -14.75
N PRO A 44 -32.04 -14.02 -14.72
CA PRO A 44 -32.17 -15.14 -13.73
C PRO A 44 -30.80 -15.58 -13.13
N VAL A 45 -30.66 -15.98 -11.84
CA VAL A 45 -30.85 -17.33 -11.21
C VAL A 45 -30.04 -18.45 -11.93
N SER A 46 -29.21 -19.33 -11.34
CA SER A 46 -28.89 -19.79 -9.97
C SER A 46 -27.61 -20.68 -9.96
N THR A 47 -27.08 -20.92 -8.74
CA THR A 47 -26.47 -22.17 -8.17
C THR A 47 -25.21 -22.82 -8.75
N GLU A 48 -24.15 -22.92 -7.91
CA GLU A 48 -23.53 -24.16 -7.35
C GLU A 48 -22.31 -23.71 -6.51
N SER A 49 -22.27 -23.81 -5.18
CA SER A 49 -22.19 -24.99 -4.30
C SER A 49 -21.03 -25.93 -4.63
N SER A 50 -19.87 -25.72 -3.98
CA SER A 50 -18.89 -26.77 -3.68
C SER A 50 -17.93 -26.31 -2.59
N SER A 51 -18.13 -26.82 -1.38
CA SER A 51 -17.12 -26.84 -0.31
C SER A 51 -16.05 -27.89 -0.65
N PRO A 52 -14.83 -27.71 -0.15
CA PRO A 52 -14.22 -28.85 0.54
C PRO A 52 -13.62 -28.48 1.91
N THR A 53 -14.07 -29.29 2.88
CA THR A 53 -13.40 -29.70 4.11
C THR A 53 -11.90 -29.99 3.94
N SER A 54 -11.06 -29.48 4.84
CA SER A 54 -9.83 -30.14 5.31
C SER A 54 -9.27 -29.37 6.52
N ALA A 55 -9.53 -29.81 7.75
CA ALA A 55 -8.66 -30.69 8.55
C ALA A 55 -7.59 -29.92 9.35
N ALA A 56 -7.90 -29.65 10.62
CA ALA A 56 -6.92 -29.36 11.66
C ALA A 56 -6.05 -30.60 11.95
N PRO A 57 -4.81 -30.41 12.42
CA PRO A 57 -4.48 -31.04 13.70
C PRO A 57 -3.47 -30.32 14.61
N ALA A 58 -3.66 -30.63 15.90
CA ALA A 58 -2.66 -30.89 16.95
C ALA A 58 -1.89 -29.73 17.61
N THR A 59 -2.51 -29.28 18.71
CA THR A 59 -1.86 -28.86 19.97
C THR A 59 -0.70 -29.79 20.36
N SER A 60 0.46 -29.22 20.67
CA SER A 60 1.56 -29.93 21.33
C SER A 60 1.88 -29.26 22.66
N THR A 61 1.34 -29.82 23.73
CA THR A 61 1.68 -29.51 25.13
C THR A 61 3.04 -30.13 25.45
N GLN A 62 4.01 -29.32 25.87
CA GLN A 62 5.24 -29.82 26.49
C GLN A 62 5.24 -29.50 27.98
N THR A 63 5.26 -30.58 28.77
CA THR A 63 5.46 -30.61 30.21
C THR A 63 6.85 -31.17 30.47
N VAL A 64 7.73 -30.43 31.15
CA VAL A 64 9.01 -30.94 31.69
C VAL A 64 9.24 -30.22 33.03
N THR A 65 8.86 -30.84 34.14
CA THR A 65 9.70 -31.61 35.09
C THR A 65 10.49 -30.73 36.06
N VAL A 66 9.97 -30.73 37.28
CA VAL A 66 10.58 -30.27 38.54
C VAL A 66 11.73 -31.20 38.92
N THR A 67 12.88 -30.63 39.28
CA THR A 67 13.95 -31.30 40.04
C THR A 67 14.58 -30.32 41.04
N GLU A 68 14.14 -30.39 42.29
CA GLU A 68 14.91 -30.13 43.52
C GLU A 68 15.89 -31.33 43.74
N PRO A 69 16.89 -31.33 44.66
CA PRO A 69 17.36 -30.31 45.60
C PRO A 69 18.89 -30.14 45.69
N ALA A 70 19.38 -29.12 46.41
CA ALA A 70 20.60 -29.22 47.22
C ALA A 70 20.73 -28.02 48.18
N THR A 71 20.56 -28.31 49.47
CA THR A 71 20.96 -27.48 50.61
C THR A 71 22.46 -27.20 50.57
N SER A 72 22.85 -25.93 50.70
CA SER A 72 24.21 -25.56 51.11
C SER A 72 24.14 -24.30 51.97
N GLU A 73 24.48 -24.46 53.25
CA GLU A 73 24.68 -23.40 54.22
C GLU A 73 25.92 -22.60 53.85
N ALA A 74 25.77 -21.29 53.68
CA ALA A 74 26.89 -20.35 53.73
C ALA A 74 26.43 -19.00 54.29
N SER A 75 27.28 -18.48 55.17
CA SER A 75 27.09 -17.39 56.11
C SER A 75 26.61 -16.06 55.53
N ALA A 76 25.86 -15.37 56.39
CA ALA A 76 25.38 -14.02 56.26
C ALA A 76 26.42 -13.00 55.77
N THR A 77 26.01 -12.19 54.80
CA THR A 77 26.39 -10.77 54.70
C THR A 77 25.15 -10.02 54.24
N THR A 78 24.49 -9.34 55.18
CA THR A 78 23.35 -8.47 54.91
C THR A 78 23.83 -7.23 54.16
N SER A 79 23.80 -7.29 52.83
CA SER A 79 23.75 -6.11 51.99
C SER A 79 22.27 -5.76 51.79
N SER A 80 21.86 -4.59 52.27
CA SER A 80 20.58 -4.00 51.87
C SER A 80 20.68 -3.60 50.40
N GLU A 81 20.42 -4.55 49.49
CA GLU A 81 20.05 -4.20 48.12
C GLU A 81 18.67 -3.56 48.19
N THR A 82 18.64 -2.24 48.05
CA THR A 82 17.45 -1.54 47.58
C THR A 82 17.08 -2.21 46.25
N SER A 83 16.06 -3.05 46.29
CA SER A 83 15.46 -3.64 45.10
C SER A 83 14.81 -2.48 44.33
N GLU A 84 15.60 -1.85 43.47
CA GLU A 84 15.14 -0.87 42.51
C GLU A 84 14.27 -1.64 41.53
N SER A 85 12.95 -1.58 41.75
CA SER A 85 11.97 -2.08 40.80
C SER A 85 12.34 -1.51 39.43
N PRO A 86 12.41 -2.32 38.35
CA PRO A 86 12.77 -1.80 37.04
C PRO A 86 11.86 -0.60 36.74
N PRO A 87 12.40 0.50 36.19
CA PRO A 87 11.56 1.63 35.81
C PRO A 87 10.44 1.10 34.93
N TYR A 88 9.21 1.44 35.30
CA TYR A 88 8.02 1.14 34.51
C TYR A 88 8.13 1.95 33.22
N GLU A 89 8.63 1.32 32.15
CA GLU A 89 8.54 1.87 30.80
C GLU A 89 7.07 1.81 30.41
N GLU A 90 6.44 2.99 30.28
CA GLU A 90 5.11 3.04 29.68
C GLU A 90 5.17 2.47 28.26
N PRO A 91 4.20 1.64 27.85
CA PRO A 91 4.16 1.16 26.48
C PRO A 91 4.10 2.34 25.53
N LEU A 92 5.00 2.35 24.53
CA LEU A 92 5.02 3.38 23.49
C LEU A 92 3.68 3.40 22.76
N ASP A 93 3.13 4.60 22.56
CA ASP A 93 1.92 4.81 21.77
C ASP A 93 2.25 4.58 20.28
N PRO A 94 1.70 3.54 19.63
CA PRO A 94 2.04 3.21 18.25
C PRO A 94 1.69 4.32 17.27
N ASP A 95 0.63 5.09 17.52
CA ASP A 95 0.25 6.23 16.68
C ASP A 95 1.30 7.34 16.75
N ALA A 96 1.80 7.64 17.94
CA ALA A 96 2.83 8.65 18.14
C ALA A 96 4.16 8.25 17.46
N GLU A 97 4.53 6.97 17.52
CA GLU A 97 5.73 6.44 16.86
C GLU A 97 5.61 6.48 15.33
N ALA A 98 4.48 6.03 14.78
CA ALA A 98 4.22 6.05 13.35
C ALA A 98 4.20 7.48 12.80
N LEU A 99 3.54 8.41 13.51
CA LEU A 99 3.53 9.83 13.16
C LEU A 99 4.95 10.42 13.16
N ALA A 100 5.76 10.14 14.18
CA ALA A 100 7.14 10.61 14.25
C ALA A 100 7.98 10.08 13.07
N THR A 101 7.76 8.83 12.66
CA THR A 101 8.43 8.22 11.51
C THR A 101 7.99 8.86 10.18
N LEU A 102 6.69 9.10 9.99
CA LEU A 102 6.17 9.83 8.83
C LEU A 102 6.77 11.25 8.74
N GLN A 103 6.85 11.95 9.89
CA GLN A 103 7.49 13.27 9.98
C GLN A 103 8.97 13.22 9.60
N SER A 104 9.74 12.27 10.14
CA SER A 104 11.15 12.10 9.80
C SER A 104 11.34 11.80 8.30
N ASN A 105 10.52 10.92 7.72
CA ASN A 105 10.54 10.62 6.29
C ASN A 105 10.25 11.86 5.43
N ARG A 106 9.30 12.70 5.86
CA ARG A 106 8.99 13.98 5.21
C ARG A 106 10.15 14.96 5.31
N GLU A 107 10.74 15.16 6.49
CA GLU A 107 11.88 16.06 6.67
C GLU A 107 13.08 15.63 5.81
N ASN A 108 13.35 14.32 5.77
CA ASN A 108 14.38 13.76 4.90
C ASN A 108 14.09 14.05 3.43
N THR A 109 12.84 13.90 2.98
CA THR A 109 12.42 14.21 1.60
C THR A 109 12.59 15.70 1.30
N LEU A 110 12.12 16.58 2.19
CA LEU A 110 12.17 18.03 2.03
C LEU A 110 13.59 18.59 1.95
N ALA A 111 14.58 17.93 2.56
CA ALA A 111 15.97 18.37 2.55
C ALA A 111 16.60 18.44 1.14
N TRP A 112 16.06 17.71 0.17
CA TRP A 112 16.56 17.66 -1.21
C TRP A 112 15.46 17.79 -2.28
N LEU A 113 14.22 18.07 -1.86
CA LEU A 113 13.09 18.22 -2.77
C LEU A 113 13.26 19.43 -3.68
N HIS A 114 13.10 19.21 -4.99
CA HIS A 114 13.01 20.26 -5.99
C HIS A 114 11.58 20.31 -6.54
N LEU A 115 10.91 21.46 -6.39
CA LEU A 115 9.58 21.73 -6.93
C LEU A 115 9.70 22.42 -8.30
N ASP A 116 9.93 21.61 -9.32
CA ASP A 116 10.28 22.02 -10.69
C ASP A 116 9.19 21.68 -11.71
N ASP A 117 7.95 21.55 -11.24
CA ASP A 117 6.77 21.39 -12.09
C ASP A 117 6.72 20.07 -12.88
N ARG A 118 7.64 19.14 -12.57
CA ARG A 118 7.74 17.81 -13.20
C ARG A 118 6.56 16.91 -12.84
N TRP A 119 6.30 15.93 -13.69
CA TRP A 119 5.28 14.93 -13.45
C TRP A 119 5.80 13.82 -12.54
N VAL A 120 5.01 13.48 -11.54
CA VAL A 120 5.22 12.40 -10.58
C VAL A 120 3.94 11.58 -10.45
N LEU A 121 4.04 10.43 -9.80
CA LEU A 121 2.91 9.55 -9.51
C LEU A 121 2.57 9.67 -8.03
N GLN A 122 1.35 10.03 -7.68
CA GLN A 122 0.89 9.97 -6.29
C GLN A 122 0.25 8.61 -6.06
N LEU A 123 0.83 7.83 -5.16
CA LEU A 123 0.49 6.42 -4.93
C LEU A 123 -0.31 6.20 -3.65
N SER A 124 -0.25 7.15 -2.72
CA SER A 124 -1.05 7.15 -1.50
C SER A 124 -1.46 8.56 -1.13
N SER A 125 -2.61 8.67 -0.47
CA SER A 125 -3.22 9.92 -0.02
C SER A 125 -4.17 9.65 1.15
N LYS A 126 -3.63 9.60 2.36
CA LYS A 126 -4.37 9.23 3.57
C LYS A 126 -4.16 10.27 4.66
N MET A 127 -5.15 10.42 5.54
CA MET A 127 -5.00 11.13 6.81
C MET A 127 -5.51 10.26 7.94
N ASP A 128 -5.08 10.54 9.18
CA ASP A 128 -5.56 9.80 10.34
C ASP A 128 -7.11 9.84 10.43
N GLY A 129 -7.71 8.66 10.57
CA GLY A 129 -9.15 8.45 10.56
C GLY A 129 -9.83 8.56 9.20
N SER A 130 -9.08 8.67 8.10
CA SER A 130 -9.66 8.63 6.74
C SER A 130 -10.19 7.24 6.41
N VAL A 131 -11.28 7.20 5.62
CA VAL A 131 -11.90 5.96 5.15
C VAL A 131 -11.59 5.78 3.67
N ASP A 132 -11.09 4.60 3.31
CA ASP A 132 -10.89 4.17 1.93
C ASP A 132 -11.53 2.80 1.73
N GLU A 133 -12.64 2.75 1.01
CA GLU A 133 -13.42 1.53 0.77
C GLU A 133 -12.77 0.59 -0.25
N MET A 134 -11.77 1.05 -1.00
CA MET A 134 -11.06 0.24 -2.01
C MET A 134 -9.79 -0.40 -1.46
N GLN A 135 -9.33 0.03 -0.29
CA GLN A 135 -8.13 -0.49 0.37
C GLN A 135 -8.42 -0.96 1.80
N TYR A 136 -7.58 -1.86 2.30
CA TYR A 136 -7.69 -2.38 3.66
C TYR A 136 -6.57 -1.83 4.53
N ALA A 137 -6.95 -1.39 5.74
CA ALA A 137 -6.02 -1.14 6.83
C ALA A 137 -5.49 -2.47 7.41
N GLU A 138 -4.46 -2.43 8.26
CA GLU A 138 -3.84 -3.65 8.83
C GLU A 138 -4.81 -4.44 9.72
N ASP A 139 -5.79 -3.77 10.31
CA ASP A 139 -6.86 -4.40 11.09
C ASP A 139 -7.93 -5.10 10.24
N GLY A 140 -7.84 -5.01 8.91
CA GLY A 140 -8.79 -5.53 7.94
C GLY A 140 -10.03 -4.66 7.74
N GLY A 141 -10.09 -3.48 8.36
CA GLY A 141 -11.07 -2.45 8.12
C GLY A 141 -10.70 -1.54 6.95
N HIS A 142 -11.36 -0.39 6.87
CA HIS A 142 -11.18 0.63 5.83
C HIS A 142 -10.77 2.00 6.40
N VAL A 143 -10.59 2.08 7.73
CA VAL A 143 -10.18 3.31 8.42
C VAL A 143 -8.68 3.27 8.61
N PHE A 144 -7.98 4.29 8.14
CA PHE A 144 -6.52 4.35 8.20
C PHE A 144 -6.07 5.26 9.35
N HIS A 145 -5.29 4.70 10.27
CA HIS A 145 -4.57 5.44 11.31
C HIS A 145 -3.08 5.56 10.94
N TYR A 146 -2.29 6.31 11.72
CA TYR A 146 -0.88 6.56 11.35
C TYR A 146 -0.06 5.28 11.14
N PRO A 147 -0.20 4.20 11.96
CA PRO A 147 0.48 2.94 11.71
C PRO A 147 0.11 2.32 10.36
N ASP A 148 -1.17 2.36 9.97
CA ASP A 148 -1.63 1.83 8.68
C ASP A 148 -1.06 2.63 7.51
N ILE A 149 -1.06 3.96 7.62
CA ILE A 149 -0.50 4.86 6.59
C ILE A 149 1.00 4.61 6.42
N LEU A 150 1.73 4.44 7.52
CA LEU A 150 3.15 4.13 7.47
C LEU A 150 3.40 2.76 6.83
N ALA A 151 2.65 1.73 7.23
CA ALA A 151 2.76 0.39 6.65
C ALA A 151 2.42 0.37 5.15
N GLU A 152 1.38 1.08 4.72
CA GLU A 152 1.04 1.25 3.30
C GLU A 152 2.17 1.93 2.54
N HIS A 153 2.76 2.98 3.10
CA HIS A 153 3.90 3.65 2.50
C HIS A 153 5.12 2.73 2.37
N GLU A 154 5.44 1.94 3.40
CA GLU A 154 6.56 1.00 3.38
C GLU A 154 6.36 -0.12 2.35
N ARG A 155 5.19 -0.75 2.33
CA ARG A 155 4.83 -1.76 1.31
C ARG A 155 4.94 -1.21 -0.11
N THR A 156 4.49 0.03 -0.31
CA THR A 156 4.57 0.68 -1.63
C THR A 156 6.01 1.06 -1.99
N LYS A 157 6.83 1.48 -1.03
CA LYS A 157 8.26 1.73 -1.23
C LYS A 157 9.00 0.47 -1.66
N GLU A 158 8.72 -0.67 -1.03
CA GLU A 158 9.30 -1.96 -1.42
C GLU A 158 8.94 -2.35 -2.86
N LEU A 159 7.69 -2.10 -3.29
CA LEU A 159 7.29 -2.28 -4.68
C LEU A 159 8.12 -1.40 -5.62
N LEU A 160 8.28 -0.11 -5.30
CA LEU A 160 9.03 0.85 -6.11
C LEU A 160 10.52 0.53 -6.19
N ASP A 161 11.12 0.04 -5.11
CA ASP A 161 12.51 -0.40 -5.08
C ASP A 161 12.74 -1.56 -6.07
N GLY A 162 11.75 -2.44 -6.25
CA GLY A 162 11.76 -3.47 -7.29
C GLY A 162 11.85 -2.92 -8.71
N PHE A 163 11.41 -1.69 -8.94
CA PHE A 163 11.53 -0.96 -10.21
C PHE A 163 12.68 0.04 -10.25
N GLY A 164 13.42 0.22 -9.14
CA GLY A 164 14.45 1.25 -9.00
C GLY A 164 13.90 2.68 -9.05
N ILE A 165 12.66 2.89 -8.60
CA ILE A 165 11.99 4.19 -8.59
C ILE A 165 12.10 4.82 -7.21
N GLY A 166 12.54 6.07 -7.14
CA GLY A 166 12.61 6.82 -5.88
C GLY A 166 11.22 7.19 -5.36
N SER A 167 11.08 7.19 -4.03
CA SER A 167 9.85 7.60 -3.34
C SER A 167 10.05 8.90 -2.56
N LEU A 168 8.95 9.65 -2.39
CA LEU A 168 8.89 10.92 -1.66
C LEU A 168 7.73 10.84 -0.67
N THR A 169 8.01 10.93 0.62
CA THR A 169 6.94 11.07 1.63
C THR A 169 6.75 12.56 1.91
N LEU A 170 5.53 13.06 1.74
CA LEU A 170 5.19 14.47 1.91
C LEU A 170 3.83 14.63 2.60
N LEU A 171 3.53 15.85 3.03
CA LEU A 171 2.14 16.28 3.22
C LEU A 171 1.59 16.81 1.90
N GLY A 172 0.29 16.68 1.68
CA GLY A 172 -0.41 17.25 0.53
C GLY A 172 -0.20 18.77 0.41
N SER A 173 0.05 19.46 1.53
CA SER A 173 0.35 20.90 1.56
C SER A 173 1.76 21.26 1.08
N ASP A 174 2.67 20.30 0.90
CA ASP A 174 4.07 20.59 0.55
C ASP A 174 4.28 20.96 -0.93
N PHE A 175 3.29 20.69 -1.79
CA PHE A 175 3.37 20.92 -3.22
C PHE A 175 1.99 21.16 -3.84
N GLY A 176 1.97 21.75 -5.03
CA GLY A 176 0.74 21.91 -5.79
C GLY A 176 -0.27 22.85 -5.14
N ARG A 177 -1.49 22.81 -5.68
CA ARG A 177 -2.60 23.57 -5.11
C ARG A 177 -3.12 22.82 -3.89
N HIS A 178 -3.15 23.49 -2.74
CA HIS A 178 -3.62 22.88 -1.51
C HIS A 178 -4.91 23.54 -0.99
N SER A 179 -5.71 22.74 -0.28
CA SER A 179 -6.79 23.21 0.58
C SER A 179 -6.36 23.15 2.04
N ALA A 180 -7.16 23.67 2.97
CA ALA A 180 -6.80 23.68 4.39
C ALA A 180 -6.54 22.27 4.96
N ASP A 181 -7.18 21.24 4.42
CA ASP A 181 -7.08 19.87 4.91
C ASP A 181 -5.80 19.15 4.47
N GLU A 182 -5.15 19.62 3.41
CA GLU A 182 -3.94 19.01 2.83
C GLU A 182 -2.74 19.02 3.79
N GLY A 183 -2.76 19.88 4.82
CA GLY A 183 -1.76 19.89 5.89
C GLY A 183 -1.84 18.67 6.83
N ARG A 184 -2.84 17.80 6.65
CA ARG A 184 -3.05 16.58 7.43
C ARG A 184 -2.99 15.31 6.57
N ILE A 185 -2.93 15.46 5.25
CA ILE A 185 -2.93 14.36 4.31
C ILE A 185 -1.48 13.96 4.04
N TRP A 186 -1.11 12.77 4.47
CA TRP A 186 0.13 12.12 4.11
C TRP A 186 0.01 11.56 2.70
N VAL A 187 1.01 11.88 1.88
CA VAL A 187 1.10 11.35 0.52
C VAL A 187 2.42 10.61 0.33
N LEU A 188 2.37 9.58 -0.49
CA LEU A 188 3.55 8.95 -1.06
C LEU A 188 3.57 9.23 -2.55
N LEU A 189 4.64 9.86 -3.02
CA LEU A 189 4.88 10.07 -4.44
C LEU A 189 6.01 9.14 -4.92
N ALA A 190 5.95 8.77 -6.19
CA ALA A 190 7.03 8.13 -6.91
C ALA A 190 7.54 9.04 -8.03
N ASP A 191 8.86 9.11 -8.15
CA ASP A 191 9.55 9.87 -9.19
C ASP A 191 10.41 8.93 -10.04
N PRO A 192 9.84 8.33 -11.10
CA PRO A 192 10.60 7.50 -12.03
C PRO A 192 11.51 8.33 -12.96
N GLY A 193 11.42 9.67 -12.92
CA GLY A 193 12.08 10.55 -13.87
C GLY A 193 11.54 10.44 -15.29
N GLY A 194 11.86 11.44 -16.12
CA GLY A 194 11.59 11.41 -17.56
C GLY A 194 10.13 11.49 -17.99
N ILE A 195 9.17 11.68 -17.07
CA ILE A 195 7.77 11.84 -17.41
C ILE A 195 7.52 13.25 -17.96
N SER A 196 7.12 13.32 -19.23
CA SER A 196 6.92 14.58 -19.94
C SER A 196 5.46 15.07 -19.99
N SER A 197 4.50 14.20 -19.63
CA SER A 197 3.07 14.51 -19.75
C SER A 197 2.19 13.73 -18.77
N ALA A 198 0.97 14.22 -18.53
CA ALA A 198 -0.05 13.52 -17.75
C ALA A 198 -0.39 12.13 -18.32
N ALA A 199 -0.46 12.02 -19.65
CA ALA A 199 -0.75 10.75 -20.32
C ALA A 199 0.38 9.74 -20.15
N GLU A 200 1.64 10.20 -20.10
CA GLU A 200 2.78 9.36 -19.78
C GLU A 200 2.77 8.92 -18.31
N ALA A 201 2.49 9.82 -17.37
CA ALA A 201 2.28 9.47 -15.97
C ALA A 201 1.16 8.43 -15.80
N THR A 202 0.04 8.60 -16.50
CA THR A 202 -1.10 7.66 -16.46
C THR A 202 -0.69 6.27 -16.95
N ARG A 203 0.10 6.18 -18.03
CA ARG A 203 0.65 4.90 -18.49
C ARG A 203 1.58 4.27 -17.45
N ARG A 204 2.41 5.08 -16.77
CA ARG A 204 3.25 4.58 -15.68
C ARG A 204 2.45 4.04 -14.50
N CYS A 205 1.31 4.65 -14.16
CA CYS A 205 0.39 4.09 -13.18
C CYS A 205 -0.11 2.69 -13.59
N GLN A 206 -0.47 2.51 -14.87
CA GLN A 206 -0.93 1.22 -15.41
C GLN A 206 0.19 0.16 -15.43
N ASP A 207 1.44 0.58 -15.68
CA ASP A 207 2.61 -0.29 -15.61
C ASP A 207 2.87 -0.78 -14.17
N LEU A 208 2.71 0.10 -13.17
CA LEU A 208 2.88 -0.22 -11.75
C LEU A 208 1.77 -1.12 -11.20
N TYR A 209 0.54 -0.95 -11.68
CA TYR A 209 -0.62 -1.73 -11.25
C TYR A 209 -1.28 -2.46 -12.43
N PRO A 210 -0.66 -3.54 -12.95
CA PRO A 210 -1.23 -4.32 -14.03
C PRO A 210 -2.61 -4.87 -13.66
N GLY A 211 -3.62 -4.54 -14.46
CA GLY A 211 -4.99 -4.98 -14.25
C GLY A 211 -5.88 -3.99 -13.50
N PHE A 212 -5.32 -2.90 -12.97
CA PHE A 212 -6.13 -1.82 -12.38
C PHE A 212 -6.63 -0.87 -13.48
N SER A 213 -7.86 -0.39 -13.33
CA SER A 213 -8.47 0.56 -14.27
C SER A 213 -9.61 1.32 -13.60
N GLY A 214 -10.01 2.46 -14.19
CA GLY A 214 -11.05 3.33 -13.64
C GLY A 214 -10.73 3.76 -12.21
N ASP A 215 -11.75 3.81 -11.37
CA ASP A 215 -11.67 4.26 -9.98
C ASP A 215 -10.61 3.50 -9.18
N LEU A 216 -10.43 2.19 -9.42
CA LEU A 216 -9.41 1.40 -8.72
C LEU A 216 -7.98 1.87 -9.05
N LEU A 217 -7.72 2.26 -10.30
CA LEU A 217 -6.41 2.81 -10.67
C LEU A 217 -6.23 4.20 -10.07
N GLU A 218 -7.27 5.04 -10.12
CA GLU A 218 -7.24 6.40 -9.56
C GLU A 218 -7.11 6.40 -8.03
N ASP A 219 -7.59 5.37 -7.36
CA ASP A 219 -7.42 5.18 -5.92
C ASP A 219 -5.96 4.85 -5.54
N HIS A 220 -5.24 4.12 -6.40
CA HIS A 220 -3.88 3.66 -6.13
C HIS A 220 -2.77 4.48 -6.82
N CYS A 221 -3.10 5.23 -7.87
CA CYS A 221 -2.11 5.99 -8.63
C CYS A 221 -2.75 7.09 -9.47
N VAL A 222 -2.41 8.34 -9.14
CA VAL A 222 -2.80 9.50 -9.95
C VAL A 222 -1.60 10.32 -10.42
N PRO A 223 -1.60 10.79 -11.67
CA PRO A 223 -0.63 11.78 -12.14
C PRO A 223 -0.71 13.09 -11.35
N ARG A 224 0.43 13.59 -10.89
CA ARG A 224 0.53 14.90 -10.24
C ARG A 224 1.70 15.70 -10.79
N ARG A 225 1.60 17.03 -10.66
CA ARG A 225 2.72 17.95 -10.90
C ARG A 225 3.33 18.35 -9.58
N LEU A 226 4.65 18.22 -9.48
CA LEU A 226 5.43 18.61 -8.32
C LEU A 226 5.77 20.11 -8.40
N SER A 227 4.73 20.95 -8.38
CA SER A 227 4.85 22.40 -8.43
C SER A 227 4.96 23.02 -7.04
N PRO A 228 5.45 24.26 -6.90
CA PRO A 228 5.40 24.98 -5.63
C PRO A 228 3.99 25.04 -5.02
N PRO A 229 3.86 25.08 -3.68
CA PRO A 229 2.57 25.18 -3.03
C PRO A 229 1.91 26.55 -3.33
N SER A 230 0.60 26.54 -3.63
CA SER A 230 -0.19 27.75 -3.97
C SER A 230 -1.61 27.73 -3.43
#